data_AF-A0A0Q8RFG8-F1
#
_entry.id   AF-A0A0Q8RFG8-F1
#
_cell.length_a   1.000
_cell.length_b   1.000
_cell.length_c   1.000
_cell.angle_alpha   90.00
_cell.angle_beta   90.00
_cell.angle_gamma   90.00
#
_symmetry.space_group_name_H-M   'P 1'
#
loop_
_entity.id
_entity.type
_entity.pdbx_description
1 polymer ?
#
loop_
_entity_poly.entity_id
_entity_poly.type
_entity_poly.pdbx_seq_one_letter_code
_entity_poly.pdbx_strand_id
1 'polypeptide(L)'
;MENLEKISLTQARAIAQKNAYLSLKAYCESPEETLKTEYLEGDHCWMFFRSEKICVPENNTLGIKWAFVVSKKGKYSMVQDFSDDKQRVREYLKTMSDYFFRRGE
;
A
#
# COMPACT_ATOMS: atom_id res chain seq x y z
N MET A 1 -11.14 -27.48 -4.36
CA MET A 1 -11.07 -26.01 -4.45
C MET A 1 -10.50 -25.53 -3.13
N GLU A 2 -9.25 -25.06 -3.11
CA GLU A 2 -8.69 -24.46 -1.91
C GLU A 2 -9.44 -23.17 -1.60
N ASN A 3 -10.18 -23.16 -0.49
CA ASN A 3 -10.61 -21.94 0.17
C ASN A 3 -9.35 -21.26 0.71
N LEU A 4 -8.64 -20.50 -0.13
CA LEU A 4 -7.60 -19.60 0.35
C LEU A 4 -8.33 -18.48 1.08
N GLU A 5 -8.36 -18.57 2.42
CA GLU A 5 -8.96 -17.56 3.29
C GLU A 5 -8.45 -16.18 2.90
N LYS A 6 -9.38 -15.31 2.49
CA LYS A 6 -9.06 -13.91 2.23
C LYS A 6 -8.86 -13.22 3.57
N ILE A 7 -7.81 -12.41 3.66
CA ILE A 7 -7.59 -11.56 4.83
C ILE A 7 -8.60 -10.41 4.84
N SER A 8 -8.87 -9.88 6.03
CA SER A 8 -9.67 -8.66 6.21
C SER A 8 -8.88 -7.40 5.86
N LEU A 9 -9.59 -6.29 5.67
CA LEU A 9 -9.00 -4.95 5.53
C LEU A 9 -8.08 -4.62 6.72
N THR A 10 -8.50 -4.95 7.95
CA THR A 10 -7.70 -4.69 9.16
C THR A 10 -6.37 -5.43 9.12
N GLN A 11 -6.39 -6.71 8.72
CA GLN A 11 -5.16 -7.50 8.53
C GLN A 11 -4.29 -6.93 7.40
N ALA A 12 -4.90 -6.53 6.28
CA ALA A 12 -4.18 -5.93 5.16
C ALA A 12 -3.51 -4.61 5.56
N ARG A 13 -4.22 -3.77 6.32
CA ARG A 13 -3.70 -2.51 6.85
C ARG A 13 -2.55 -2.74 7.81
N ALA A 14 -2.65 -3.72 8.71
CA ALA A 14 -1.56 -4.08 9.61
C ALA A 14 -0.29 -4.52 8.85
N ILE A 15 -0.44 -5.29 7.77
CA ILE A 15 0.67 -5.67 6.88
C ILE A 15 1.29 -4.43 6.22
N ALA A 16 0.45 -3.54 5.68
CA ALA A 16 0.93 -2.30 5.05
C ALA A 16 1.65 -1.39 6.06
N GLN A 17 1.09 -1.18 7.26
CA GLN A 17 1.67 -0.35 8.32
C GLN A 17 3.02 -0.87 8.79
N LYS A 18 3.13 -2.19 9.00
CA LYS A 18 4.40 -2.82 9.35
C LYS A 18 5.49 -2.52 8.30
N ASN A 19 5.17 -2.68 7.02
CA ASN A 19 6.13 -2.43 5.95
C ASN A 19 6.43 -0.93 5.77
N ALA A 20 5.41 -0.07 5.87
CA ALA A 20 5.57 1.37 5.82
C ALA A 20 6.46 1.89 6.96
N TYR A 21 6.25 1.40 8.18
CA TYR A 21 7.09 1.74 9.33
C TYR A 21 8.54 1.32 9.12
N LEU A 22 8.80 0.12 8.60
CA LEU A 22 10.18 -0.31 8.30
C LEU A 22 10.89 0.63 7.31
N SER A 23 10.15 1.15 6.32
CA SER A 23 10.66 2.12 5.33
C SER A 23 10.77 3.55 5.89
N LEU A 24 9.95 3.92 6.86
CA LEU A 24 9.77 5.31 7.30
C LEU A 24 10.18 5.58 8.75
N LYS A 25 10.66 4.58 9.51
CA LYS A 25 10.99 4.68 10.94
C LYS A 25 11.94 5.83 11.32
N ALA A 26 12.71 6.35 10.37
CA ALA A 26 13.58 7.51 10.59
C ALA A 26 12.81 8.84 10.64
N TYR A 27 11.53 8.84 10.26
CA TYR A 27 10.69 10.02 10.04
C TYR A 27 9.34 9.95 10.77
N CYS A 28 9.10 8.90 11.57
CA CYS A 28 7.86 8.74 12.34
C CYS A 28 8.15 8.00 13.66
N GLU A 29 7.39 8.32 14.69
CA GLU A 29 7.57 7.73 16.02
C GLU A 29 6.85 6.39 16.19
N SER A 30 5.76 6.18 15.44
CA SER A 30 4.92 4.99 15.57
C SER A 30 4.42 4.42 14.23
N PRO A 31 4.19 3.10 14.11
CA PRO A 31 3.61 2.49 12.92
C PRO A 31 2.21 3.02 12.56
N GLU A 32 1.43 3.43 13.55
CA GLU A 32 0.05 3.88 13.40
C GLU A 32 -0.04 5.18 12.59
N GLU A 33 1.00 6.01 12.64
CA GLU A 33 1.11 7.28 11.92
C GLU A 33 1.54 7.14 10.47
N THR A 34 1.94 5.94 10.04
CA THR A 34 2.60 5.75 8.73
C THR A 34 1.68 5.90 7.54
N LEU A 35 0.40 5.60 7.70
CA LEU A 35 -0.57 5.54 6.60
C LEU A 35 -1.72 6.53 6.79
N LYS A 36 -2.22 7.08 5.69
CA LYS A 36 -3.51 7.80 5.66
C LYS A 36 -4.65 6.88 6.09
N THR A 37 -5.73 7.45 6.58
CA THR A 37 -6.95 6.68 6.90
C THR A 37 -7.57 6.12 5.63
N GLU A 38 -7.56 6.93 4.57
CA GLU A 38 -8.05 6.59 3.24
C GLU A 38 -7.20 5.52 2.58
N TYR A 39 -7.86 4.66 1.81
CA TYR A 39 -7.26 3.62 1.00
C TYR A 39 -8.08 3.44 -0.27
N LEU A 40 -7.52 2.76 -1.25
CA LEU A 40 -8.27 2.26 -2.39
C LEU A 40 -8.41 0.75 -2.30
N GLU A 41 -9.55 0.25 -2.77
CA GLU A 41 -9.85 -1.16 -2.83
C GLU A 41 -10.11 -1.58 -4.28
N GLY A 42 -9.42 -2.63 -4.70
CA GLY A 42 -9.71 -3.38 -5.91
C GLY A 42 -10.11 -4.81 -5.58
N ASP A 43 -10.52 -5.57 -6.60
CA ASP A 43 -11.04 -6.93 -6.44
C ASP A 43 -10.07 -7.88 -5.73
N HIS A 44 -8.76 -7.71 -6.00
CA HIS A 44 -7.70 -8.60 -5.50
C HIS A 44 -6.68 -7.91 -4.59
N CYS A 45 -6.83 -6.63 -4.27
CA CYS A 45 -5.92 -5.95 -3.35
C CYS A 45 -6.50 -4.67 -2.71
N TRP A 46 -5.81 -4.18 -1.70
CA TRP A 46 -5.94 -2.82 -1.18
C TRP A 46 -4.65 -2.05 -1.41
N MET A 47 -4.78 -0.74 -1.64
CA MET A 47 -3.66 0.19 -1.77
C MET A 47 -3.77 1.26 -0.68
N PHE A 48 -2.70 1.44 0.06
CA PHE A 48 -2.58 2.38 1.15
C PHE A 48 -1.50 3.43 0.84
N PHE A 49 -1.67 4.63 1.39
CA PHE A 49 -0.82 5.77 1.10
C PHE A 49 -0.12 6.26 2.35
N ARG A 50 1.09 6.80 2.19
CA ARG A 50 1.83 7.42 3.29
C ARG A 50 1.05 8.61 3.86
N SER A 51 1.04 8.72 5.18
CA SER A 51 0.52 9.91 5.88
C SER A 51 1.22 11.19 5.42
N GLU A 52 0.46 12.26 5.23
CA GLU A 52 1.00 13.60 4.90
C GLU A 52 1.79 14.22 6.05
N LYS A 53 1.60 13.72 7.27
CA LYS A 53 2.36 14.17 8.45
C LYS A 53 3.83 13.74 8.38
N ILE A 54 4.15 12.72 7.58
CA ILE A 54 5.51 12.22 7.43
C ILE A 54 6.19 12.98 6.30
N CYS A 55 7.07 13.89 6.68
CA CYS A 55 7.94 14.60 5.77
C CYS A 55 9.24 13.79 5.56
N VAL A 56 9.39 13.21 4.36
CA VAL A 56 10.65 12.57 3.96
C VAL A 56 11.38 13.55 3.04
N PRO A 57 12.64 13.92 3.35
CA PRO A 57 13.42 14.81 2.48
C PRO A 57 13.53 14.26 1.06
N GLU A 58 13.32 15.11 0.05
CA GLU A 58 13.31 14.70 -1.37
C GLU A 58 14.61 14.01 -1.81
N ASN A 59 15.74 14.45 -1.25
CA ASN A 59 17.06 13.84 -1.49
C ASN A 59 17.12 12.35 -1.11
N ASN A 60 16.25 11.90 -0.19
CA ASN A 60 16.21 10.51 0.28
C ASN A 60 15.22 9.65 -0.49
N THR A 61 14.38 10.24 -1.35
CA THR A 61 13.39 9.50 -2.15
C THR A 61 13.57 9.66 -3.65
N LEU A 62 14.59 10.42 -4.09
CA LEU A 62 14.75 10.83 -5.49
C LEU A 62 13.47 11.50 -6.05
N GLY A 63 12.72 12.21 -5.19
CA GLY A 63 11.45 12.82 -5.54
C GLY A 63 10.26 11.86 -5.69
N ILE A 64 10.41 10.57 -5.35
CA ILE A 64 9.36 9.55 -5.51
C ILE A 64 8.58 9.39 -4.20
N LYS A 65 7.23 9.36 -4.29
CA LYS A 65 6.36 8.94 -3.19
C LYS A 65 6.05 7.44 -3.33
N TRP A 66 5.84 6.74 -2.21
CA TRP A 66 5.54 5.31 -2.19
C TRP A 66 4.14 5.02 -1.65
N ALA A 67 3.48 4.05 -2.28
CA ALA A 67 2.23 3.45 -1.84
C ALA A 67 2.46 1.97 -1.51
N PHE A 68 1.62 1.44 -0.64
CA PHE A 68 1.74 0.11 -0.05
C PHE A 68 0.54 -0.72 -0.47
N VAL A 69 0.76 -1.76 -1.26
CA VAL A 69 -0.31 -2.61 -1.80
C VAL A 69 -0.28 -3.96 -1.12
N VAL A 70 -1.45 -4.44 -0.70
CA VAL A 70 -1.61 -5.75 -0.06
C VAL A 70 -2.72 -6.52 -0.75
N SER A 71 -2.42 -7.73 -1.22
CA SER A 71 -3.39 -8.60 -1.87
C SER A 71 -4.45 -9.13 -0.89
N LYS A 72 -5.57 -9.67 -1.41
CA LYS A 72 -6.59 -10.32 -0.58
C LYS A 72 -6.07 -11.57 0.15
N LYS A 73 -4.90 -12.12 -0.20
CA LYS A 73 -4.23 -13.21 0.55
C LYS A 73 -3.01 -12.75 1.33
N GLY A 74 -2.83 -11.43 1.51
CA GLY A 74 -1.80 -10.86 2.38
C GLY A 74 -0.41 -10.75 1.78
N LYS A 75 -0.26 -10.81 0.44
CA LYS A 75 1.03 -10.51 -0.21
C LYS A 75 1.21 -9.01 -0.33
N TYR A 76 2.40 -8.54 0.02
CA TYR A 76 2.76 -7.13 0.04
C TYR A 76 3.58 -6.74 -1.19
N SER A 77 3.34 -5.53 -1.70
CA SER A 77 4.17 -4.88 -2.70
C SER A 77 4.28 -3.38 -2.40
N MET A 78 5.46 -2.81 -2.63
CA MET A 78 5.70 -1.37 -2.58
C MET A 78 5.71 -0.83 -4.00
N VAL A 79 4.95 0.24 -4.23
CA VAL A 79 4.78 0.80 -5.57
C VAL A 79 4.90 2.33 -5.55
N GLN A 80 5.02 2.96 -6.72
CA GLN A 80 4.98 4.41 -6.80
C GLN A 80 3.58 4.93 -6.44
N ASP A 81 3.55 5.97 -5.61
CA ASP A 81 2.32 6.67 -5.23
C ASP A 81 1.95 7.68 -6.32
N PHE A 82 0.80 7.43 -6.95
CA PHE A 82 0.18 8.32 -7.94
C PHE A 82 -1.07 9.03 -7.38
N SER A 83 -1.23 9.13 -6.05
CA SER A 83 -2.45 9.68 -5.42
C SER A 83 -2.79 11.11 -5.84
N ASP A 84 -1.80 11.89 -6.31
CA ASP A 84 -2.01 13.22 -6.88
C ASP A 84 -2.71 13.17 -8.26
N ASP A 85 -2.68 12.03 -8.95
CA ASP A 85 -3.35 11.75 -10.22
C ASP A 85 -4.41 10.65 -10.03
N LYS A 86 -5.65 11.09 -9.83
CA LYS A 86 -6.80 10.20 -9.55
C LYS A 86 -7.07 9.17 -10.65
N GLN A 87 -6.78 9.50 -11.91
CA GLN A 87 -7.00 8.57 -13.00
C GLN A 87 -5.89 7.50 -12.97
N ARG A 88 -4.64 7.95 -12.94
CA ARG A 88 -3.48 7.05 -12.96
C ARG A 88 -3.43 6.12 -11.75
N VAL A 89 -3.78 6.59 -10.55
CA VAL A 89 -3.81 5.73 -9.35
C VAL A 89 -4.87 4.62 -9.46
N ARG A 90 -6.01 4.89 -10.10
CA ARG A 90 -7.06 3.88 -10.34
C ARG A 90 -6.64 2.85 -11.38
N GLU A 91 -6.03 3.29 -12.48
CA GLU A 91 -5.47 2.40 -13.51
C GLU A 91 -4.37 1.51 -12.91
N TYR A 92 -3.56 2.09 -12.02
CA TYR A 92 -2.48 1.35 -11.37
C TYR A 92 -3.00 0.38 -10.30
N LEU A 93 -4.03 0.75 -9.53
CA LEU A 93 -4.74 -0.19 -8.64
C LEU A 93 -5.28 -1.39 -9.43
N LYS A 94 -5.90 -1.15 -10.59
CA LYS A 94 -6.37 -2.24 -11.46
C LYS A 94 -5.21 -3.12 -11.92
N THR A 95 -4.10 -2.52 -12.34
CA THR A 95 -2.88 -3.24 -12.75
C THR A 95 -2.37 -4.15 -11.63
N MET A 96 -2.34 -3.66 -10.39
CA MET A 96 -1.92 -4.45 -9.23
C MET A 96 -2.93 -5.55 -8.87
N SER A 97 -4.23 -5.27 -8.97
CA SER A 97 -5.29 -6.27 -8.80
C SER A 97 -5.11 -7.44 -9.80
N ASP A 98 -4.93 -7.12 -11.08
CA ASP A 98 -4.71 -8.13 -12.13
C ASP A 98 -3.38 -8.89 -11.92
N TYR A 99 -2.34 -8.21 -11.41
CA TYR A 99 -1.07 -8.83 -11.07
C TYR A 99 -1.22 -9.91 -9.99
N PHE A 100 -1.91 -9.60 -8.88
CA PHE A 100 -2.14 -10.57 -7.80
C PHE A 100 -3.05 -11.71 -8.25
N PHE A 101 -4.10 -11.41 -9.02
CA PHE A 101 -4.98 -12.43 -9.59
C PHE A 101 -4.20 -13.48 -10.40
N ARG A 102 -3.32 -13.04 -11.32
CA ARG A 102 -2.50 -13.94 -12.15
C ARG A 102 -1.54 -14.81 -11.33
N ARG A 103 -1.17 -14.38 -10.13
CA ARG A 103 -0.27 -15.11 -9.22
C ARG A 103 -1.01 -15.99 -8.23
N GLY A 104 -2.35 -15.96 -8.24
CA GLY A 104 -3.15 -16.63 -7.24
C GLY A 104 -2.94 -16.04 -5.85
N GLU A 105 -2.65 -14.74 -5.76
CA GLU A 105 -2.37 -13.99 -4.53
C GLU A 105 -3.56 -13.12 -4.08
#